data_AF-A0A9P6P3T2-F1
#
_entry.id   AF-A0A9P6P3T2-F1
#
_cell.length_a   1.000
_cell.length_b   1.000
_cell.length_c   1.000
_cell.angle_alpha   90.00
_cell.angle_beta   90.00
_cell.angle_gamma   90.00
#
_symmetry.space_group_name_H-M   'P 1'
#
loop_
_entity.id
_entity.type
_entity.pdbx_description
1 polymer ?
#
loop_
_entity_poly.entity_id
_entity_poly.type
_entity_poly.pdbx_seq_one_letter_code
_entity_poly.pdbx_strand_id
1 'polypeptide(L)' 'MNRKPEVLPLNVKLESTTDTTIVSATTFLDKFLHDGVAIHAANNTVAAQLHQLHQGLKDERKRKKTHA' A
#
# COMPACT_ATOMS: atom_id res chain seq x y z
N MET A 1 13.70 2.98 -18.12
CA MET A 1 12.74 3.59 -17.17
C MET A 1 13.52 4.54 -16.25
N ASN A 2 13.29 5.85 -16.40
CA ASN A 2 14.00 6.88 -15.65
C ASN A 2 13.36 7.02 -14.26
N ARG A 3 13.90 6.37 -13.23
CA ARG A 3 13.41 6.52 -11.84
C ARG A 3 13.83 7.90 -11.35
N LYS A 4 12.88 8.85 -11.30
CA LYS A 4 13.13 10.13 -10.64
C LYS A 4 13.47 9.85 -9.18
N PRO A 5 14.52 10.47 -8.61
CA PRO A 5 14.85 10.31 -7.21
C PRO A 5 13.67 10.80 -6.36
N GLU A 6 13.16 9.92 -5.50
CA GLU A 6 12.09 10.22 -4.57
C GLU A 6 12.60 11.23 -3.55
N VAL A 7 11.94 12.40 -3.48
CA VAL A 7 12.36 13.47 -2.56
C VAL A 7 11.94 13.08 -1.15
N LEU A 8 12.89 12.55 -0.38
CA LEU A 8 12.71 12.26 1.03
C LEU A 8 12.99 13.52 1.87
N PRO A 9 12.31 13.73 3.01
CA PRO A 9 12.66 14.79 3.94
C PRO A 9 14.14 14.70 4.35
N LEU A 10 14.77 15.83 4.67
CA LEU A 10 16.21 15.95 4.98
C LEU A 10 16.74 14.96 6.02
N ASN A 11 15.85 14.42 6.86
CA ASN A 11 16.20 13.53 7.97
C ASN A 11 15.78 12.07 7.74
N VAL A 12 15.30 11.72 6.54
CA VAL A 12 14.86 10.37 6.20
C VAL A 12 15.87 9.73 5.27
N LYS A 13 16.59 8.74 5.78
CA LYS A 13 17.48 7.88 5.00
C LYS A 13 16.75 6.57 4.69
N LEU A 14 16.63 6.24 3.40
CA LEU A 14 16.13 4.95 2.97
C LEU A 14 17.24 3.90 3.16
N GLU A 15 17.11 3.03 4.16
CA GLU A 15 18.13 2.00 4.43
C GLU A 15 18.05 0.84 3.44
N SER A 16 16.85 0.44 3.03
CA SER A 16 16.63 -0.65 2.07
C SER A 16 15.24 -0.60 1.44
N THR A 17 15.11 -1.15 0.24
CA THR A 17 13.83 -1.39 -0.43
C THR A 17 13.73 -2.88 -0.76
N THR A 18 12.60 -3.48 -0.43
CA THR A 18 12.33 -4.90 -0.69
C THR A 18 11.00 -5.05 -1.38
N ASP A 19 10.96 -5.88 -2.43
CA ASP A 19 9.71 -6.23 -3.08
C ASP A 19 8.82 -7.06 -2.14
N THR A 20 7.51 -6.89 -2.26
CA THR A 20 6.54 -7.63 -1.43
C THR A 20 5.53 -8.39 -2.28
N THR A 21 4.97 -9.46 -1.70
CA THR A 21 3.94 -10.25 -2.36
C THR A 21 2.57 -9.58 -2.24
N ILE A 22 1.66 -9.88 -3.17
CA ILE A 22 0.27 -9.39 -3.14
C ILE A 22 -0.41 -9.74 -1.81
N VAL A 23 -0.13 -10.93 -1.25
CA VAL A 23 -0.72 -11.37 0.02
C VAL A 23 -0.22 -10.49 1.17
N SER A 24 1.08 -10.27 1.26
CA SER A 24 1.68 -9.40 2.28
C SER A 24 1.19 -7.95 2.17
N ALA A 25 1.15 -7.39 0.96
CA ALA A 25 0.64 -6.05 0.72
C ALA A 25 -0.83 -5.90 1.12
N THR A 26 -1.66 -6.91 0.80
CA THR A 26 -3.09 -6.92 1.17
C THR A 26 -3.25 -6.92 2.69
N THR A 27 -2.56 -7.80 3.40
CA THR A 27 -2.63 -7.89 4.87
C THR A 27 -2.10 -6.63 5.55
N PHE A 28 -1.04 -6.03 5.00
CA PHE A 28 -0.50 -4.77 5.51
C PHE A 28 -1.52 -3.63 5.39
N LEU A 29 -2.14 -3.46 4.21
CA LEU A 29 -3.12 -2.41 3.98
C LEU A 29 -4.39 -2.61 4.81
N ASP A 30 -4.85 -3.84 4.98
CA ASP A 30 -6.01 -4.16 5.83
C ASP A 30 -5.77 -3.68 7.27
N LYS A 31 -4.62 -4.04 7.85
CA LYS A 31 -4.23 -3.61 9.19
C LYS A 31 -4.04 -2.09 9.26
N PHE A 32 -3.37 -1.50 8.28
CA PHE A 32 -3.10 -0.06 8.25
C PHE A 32 -4.40 0.77 8.18
N LEU A 33 -5.36 0.34 7.36
CA LEU A 33 -6.66 1.02 7.22
C LEU A 33 -7.57 0.80 8.43
N HIS A 34 -7.43 -0.33 9.13
CA HIS A 34 -8.17 -0.63 10.35
C HIS A 34 -7.62 0.13 11.56
N ASP A 35 -6.30 0.14 11.75
CA ASP A 35 -5.64 0.77 12.90
C ASP A 35 -5.49 2.29 12.68
N GLY A 36 -5.45 2.74 11.42
CA GLY A 36 -5.21 4.11 10.99
C GLY A 36 -6.42 5.04 11.07
N VAL A 37 -7.24 4.96 12.12
CA VAL A 37 -8.39 5.87 12.37
C VAL A 37 -7.98 7.35 12.26
N ALA A 38 -6.73 7.68 12.61
CA ALA A 38 -6.17 9.03 12.51
C ALA A 38 -5.91 9.51 11.06
N ILE A 39 -5.71 8.61 10.09
CA ILE A 39 -5.48 8.97 8.68
C ILE A 39 -6.80 9.31 7.99
N HIS A 40 -7.89 8.61 8.33
CA HIS A 40 -9.24 9.00 7.91
C HIS A 40 -9.59 10.41 8.38
N ALA A 41 -9.19 10.80 9.59
CA ALA A 41 -9.46 12.14 10.10
C ALA A 41 -8.57 13.23 9.47
N ALA A 42 -7.32 12.92 9.12
CA ALA A 42 -6.33 13.92 8.68
C ALA A 42 -6.19 14.06 7.15
N ASN A 43 -6.50 13.04 6.34
CA ASN A 43 -6.39 13.12 4.88
C ASN A 43 -7.27 12.08 4.15
N ASN A 44 -8.56 12.38 4.02
CA ASN A 44 -9.57 11.50 3.40
C ASN A 44 -9.22 11.01 1.99
N THR A 45 -8.53 11.81 1.18
CA THR A 45 -8.17 11.44 -0.20
C THR A 45 -7.17 10.29 -0.24
N VAL A 46 -6.15 10.33 0.63
CA VAL A 46 -5.14 9.27 0.71
C VAL A 46 -5.76 7.99 1.24
N ALA A 47 -6.63 8.08 2.26
CA ALA A 47 -7.36 6.93 2.76
C ALA A 47 -8.21 6.27 1.66
N ALA A 48 -8.92 7.06 0.84
CA ALA A 48 -9.71 6.55 -0.27
C ALA A 48 -8.85 5.84 -1.34
N GLN A 49 -7.69 6.43 -1.71
CA GLN A 49 -6.75 5.82 -2.66
C GLN A 49 -6.21 4.48 -2.14
N LEU A 50 -5.87 4.41 -0.85
CA LEU A 50 -5.40 3.17 -0.21
C LEU A 50 -6.51 2.12 -0.12
N HIS A 51 -7.76 2.52 0.12
CA HIS A 51 -8.93 1.63 0.06
C HIS A 51 -9.12 1.05 -1.35
N GLN A 52 -9.03 1.87 -2.39
CA GLN A 52 -9.13 1.39 -3.78
C GLN A 52 -8.00 0.41 -4.12
N LEU A 53 -6.77 0.72 -3.70
CA LEU A 53 -5.63 -0.18 -3.88
C LEU A 53 -5.84 -1.51 -3.15
N HIS A 54 -6.31 -1.48 -1.91
CA HIS A 54 -6.60 -2.68 -1.12
C HIS A 54 -7.64 -3.57 -1.81
N GLN A 55 -8.72 -2.99 -2.36
CA GLN A 55 -9.72 -3.75 -3.11
C GLN A 55 -9.13 -4.38 -4.39
N GLY A 56 -8.33 -3.63 -5.15
CA GLY A 56 -7.67 -4.15 -6.35
C GLY A 56 -6.76 -5.35 -6.04
N LEU A 57 -5.99 -5.29 -4.95
CA LEU A 57 -5.12 -6.39 -4.53
C LEU A 57 -5.92 -7.62 -4.07
N LYS A 58 -7.05 -7.43 -3.39
CA LYS A 58 -7.95 -8.54 -3.02
C LYS A 58 -8.51 -9.25 -4.24
N ASP A 59 -8.91 -8.49 -5.26
CA ASP A 59 -9.46 -9.07 -6.48
C ASP A 59 -8.39 -9.78 -7.32
N GLU A 60 -7.19 -9.22 -7.40
CA GLU A 60 -6.06 -9.89 -8.06
C GLU A 60 -5.68 -11.19 -7.33
N ARG A 61 -5.71 -11.19 -6.00
CA ARG A 61 -5.50 -12.41 -5.20
C ARG A 61 -6.56 -13.48 -5.49
N LYS A 62 -7.83 -13.10 -5.67
CA LYS A 62 -8.90 -14.04 -6.07
C LYS A 62 -8.66 -14.59 -7.47
N ARG A 63 -8.35 -13.73 -8.45
CA ARG A 63 -8.04 -14.14 -9.83
C ARG A 63 -6.91 -15.16 -9.89
N LYS A 64 -5.83 -14.94 -9.13
CA LYS A 64 -4.71 -15.88 -9.03
C LYS A 64 -5.07 -17.22 -8.40
N LYS A 65 -6.10 -17.28 -7.54
CA LYS A 65 -6.61 -18.55 -6.98
C LYS A 65 -7.52 -19.31 -7.94
N THR A 66 -8.25 -18.60 -8.81
CA THR A 66 -9.16 -19.23 -9.79
C THR A 66 -8.42 -19.77 -11.01
N HIS A 67 -7.22 -19.27 -11.30
CA HIS A 67 -6.37 -19.73 -12.40
C HIS A 67 -5.23 -20.67 -11.99
N ALA A 68 -5.23 -21.15 -10.73
CA ALA A 68 -4.32 -22.16 -10.21
C ALA A 68 -5.06 -23.49 -10.05
#